data_AF-A0A0G1WML0-F1
#
_entry.id   AF-A0A0G1WML0-F1
#
_cell.length_a   1.000
_cell.length_b   1.000
_cell.length_c   1.000
_cell.angle_alpha   90.00
_cell.angle_beta   90.00
_cell.angle_gamma   90.00
#
_symmetry.space_group_name_H-M   'P 1'
#
loop_
_entity.id
_entity.type
_entity.pdbx_description
1 polymer ?
#
loop_
_entity_poly.entity_id
_entity_poly.type
_entity_poly.pdbx_seq_one_letter_code
_entity_poly.pdbx_strand_id
1 'polypeptide(L)'
;MNFSIPTGSLKFAIGWILVFLFRLIPFRPPNFEPMLATVMPFSKRYGYVGSFLFGFLGIVLYDAITSGWGVWTVVTSIAYGLLGIWAHFYFKSREATRGNFVIFGIFGTIAYDAVTMMIGPLFNAQPLAVALLGQIPFTLMHLLGTVVFAALVSPLIYRWIVQSEALEISLSPRRA
;
A
#
# COMPACT_ATOMS: atom_id res chain seq x y z
N MET A 1 14.85 -19.83 25.36
CA MET A 1 13.59 -19.27 24.81
C MET A 1 13.63 -19.44 23.30
N ASN A 2 12.80 -20.33 22.74
CA ASN A 2 12.71 -20.51 21.30
C ASN A 2 11.70 -19.50 20.76
N PHE A 3 12.18 -18.47 20.06
CA PHE A 3 11.33 -17.56 19.31
C PHE A 3 10.93 -18.24 17.99
N SER A 4 9.68 -18.74 17.90
CA SER A 4 9.09 -19.14 16.63
C SER A 4 8.28 -17.96 16.09
N ILE A 5 8.75 -17.32 15.01
CA ILE A 5 7.97 -16.29 14.31
C ILE A 5 6.97 -17.02 13.40
N PRO A 6 5.64 -16.79 13.55
CA PRO A 6 4.66 -17.35 12.61
C PRO A 6 5.00 -16.90 11.19
N THR A 7 5.00 -17.82 10.22
CA THR A 7 5.36 -17.56 8.82
C THR A 7 4.59 -16.37 8.23
N GLY A 8 3.34 -16.15 8.68
CA GLY A 8 2.53 -15.00 8.31
C GLY A 8 3.09 -13.66 8.81
N SER A 9 3.47 -13.55 10.08
CA SER A 9 4.02 -12.31 10.64
C SER A 9 5.36 -11.94 9.99
N LEU A 10 6.18 -12.94 9.65
CA LEU A 10 7.43 -12.73 8.92
C LEU A 10 7.17 -12.18 7.50
N LYS A 11 6.26 -12.80 6.73
CA LYS A 11 5.89 -12.31 5.40
C LYS A 11 5.27 -10.91 5.45
N PHE A 12 4.50 -10.61 6.49
CA PHE A 12 3.95 -9.28 6.70
C PHE A 12 5.08 -8.24 6.86
N ALA A 13 6.02 -8.51 7.77
CA ALA A 13 7.17 -7.63 8.02
C ALA A 13 8.04 -7.46 6.77
N ILE A 14 8.33 -8.55 6.04
CA ILE A 14 9.12 -8.49 4.80
C ILE A 14 8.42 -7.60 3.77
N GLY A 15 7.13 -7.82 3.50
CA GLY A 15 6.40 -7.01 2.52
C GLY A 15 6.35 -5.54 2.92
N TRP A 16 6.14 -5.25 4.21
CA TRP A 16 6.15 -3.89 4.72
C TRP A 16 7.52 -3.24 4.58
N ILE A 17 8.60 -3.91 4.97
CA ILE A 17 9.98 -3.42 4.85
C ILE A 17 10.35 -3.18 3.40
N LEU A 18 10.02 -4.10 2.48
CA LEU A 18 10.34 -3.94 1.06
C LEU A 18 9.63 -2.73 0.45
N VAL A 19 8.35 -2.53 0.76
CA VAL A 19 7.61 -1.34 0.33
C VAL A 19 8.24 -0.10 0.96
N PHE A 20 8.54 -0.12 2.25
CA PHE A 20 9.15 1.00 2.96
C PHE A 20 10.50 1.40 2.35
N LEU A 21 11.39 0.44 2.09
CA LEU A 21 12.68 0.66 1.45
C LEU A 21 12.53 1.18 0.02
N PHE A 22 11.58 0.64 -0.76
CA PHE A 22 11.29 1.16 -2.09
C PHE A 22 10.87 2.64 -2.04
N ARG A 23 10.11 3.01 -1.01
CA ARG A 23 9.69 4.41 -0.83
C ARG A 23 10.85 5.35 -0.51
N LEU A 24 11.94 4.86 0.08
CA LEU A 24 13.13 5.67 0.35
C LEU A 24 13.99 5.94 -0.90
N ILE A 25 13.67 5.35 -2.05
CA ILE A 25 14.38 5.63 -3.32
C ILE A 25 14.12 7.09 -3.72
N PRO A 26 15.16 7.92 -3.91
CA PRO A 26 14.99 9.32 -4.30
C PRO A 26 14.54 9.44 -5.77
N PHE A 27 14.02 10.62 -6.14
CA PHE A 27 13.64 10.98 -7.52
C PHE A 27 12.57 10.12 -8.19
N ARG A 28 11.70 9.49 -7.39
CA ARG A 28 10.51 8.80 -7.90
C ARG A 28 9.33 9.77 -8.05
N PRO A 29 8.47 9.60 -9.06
CA PRO A 29 7.22 10.33 -9.13
C PRO A 29 6.37 10.10 -7.86
N PRO A 30 5.62 11.10 -7.39
CA PRO A 30 4.72 10.95 -6.26
C PRO A 30 3.79 9.74 -6.41
N ASN A 31 3.65 8.97 -5.32
CA ASN A 31 2.96 7.67 -5.20
C ASN A 31 3.11 6.68 -6.37
N PHE A 32 4.20 6.75 -7.14
CA PHE A 32 4.65 5.65 -7.98
C PHE A 32 5.38 4.63 -7.10
N GLU A 33 4.60 3.86 -6.34
CA GLU A 33 5.12 2.95 -5.32
C GLU A 33 4.27 1.69 -5.18
N PRO A 34 4.86 0.55 -4.78
CA PRO A 34 4.14 -0.71 -4.63
C PRO A 34 3.23 -0.75 -3.38
N MET A 35 2.93 0.39 -2.75
CA MET A 35 2.14 0.48 -1.52
C MET A 35 0.75 -0.11 -1.69
N LEU A 36 -0.06 0.46 -2.59
CA LEU A 36 -1.41 -0.04 -2.87
C LEU A 36 -1.39 -1.45 -3.46
N ALA A 37 -0.41 -1.73 -4.33
CA ALA A 37 -0.21 -3.04 -4.95
C ALA A 37 0.11 -4.15 -3.93
N THR A 38 0.74 -3.81 -2.81
CA THR A 38 1.04 -4.76 -1.73
C THR A 38 -0.14 -4.87 -0.76
N VAL A 39 -0.80 -3.74 -0.43
CA VAL A 39 -1.97 -3.71 0.47
C VAL A 39 -3.10 -4.59 -0.05
N MET A 40 -3.40 -4.56 -1.35
CA MET A 40 -4.51 -5.33 -1.94
C MET A 40 -4.43 -6.85 -1.62
N PRO A 41 -3.37 -7.59 -2.00
CA PRO A 41 -3.26 -8.99 -1.65
C PRO A 41 -3.09 -9.22 -0.15
N PHE A 42 -2.37 -8.34 0.56
CA PHE A 42 -2.20 -8.44 2.02
C PHE A 42 -3.55 -8.39 2.74
N SER A 43 -4.47 -7.59 2.23
CA SER A 43 -5.78 -7.42 2.85
C SER A 43 -6.64 -8.67 2.88
N LYS A 44 -6.41 -9.58 1.93
CA LYS A 44 -7.08 -10.87 1.89
C LYS A 44 -6.56 -11.85 2.95
N ARG A 45 -5.28 -11.74 3.34
CA ARG A 45 -4.65 -12.62 4.33
C ARG A 45 -4.68 -12.09 5.76
N TYR A 46 -4.43 -10.80 5.94
CA TYR A 46 -4.17 -10.20 7.26
C TYR A 46 -5.35 -9.40 7.82
N GLY A 47 -6.50 -9.44 7.15
CA GLY A 47 -7.72 -8.79 7.60
C GLY A 47 -7.68 -7.26 7.51
N TYR A 48 -8.76 -6.60 7.93
CA TYR A 48 -8.88 -5.14 7.87
C TYR A 48 -7.88 -4.44 8.80
N VAL A 49 -7.60 -4.98 9.99
CA VAL A 49 -6.63 -4.38 10.94
C VAL A 49 -5.22 -4.40 10.37
N GLY A 50 -4.75 -5.56 9.90
CA GLY A 50 -3.42 -5.69 9.29
C GLY A 50 -3.27 -4.79 8.06
N SER A 51 -4.33 -4.66 7.25
CA SER A 51 -4.34 -3.76 6.09
C SER A 51 -4.29 -2.29 6.47
N PHE A 52 -5.06 -1.90 7.49
CA PHE A 52 -5.06 -0.54 8.01
C PHE A 52 -3.67 -0.17 8.51
N LEU A 53 -3.08 -1.02 9.37
CA LEU A 53 -1.76 -0.78 9.94
C LEU A 53 -0.67 -0.75 8.86
N PHE A 54 -0.76 -1.62 7.85
CA PHE A 54 0.17 -1.59 6.72
C PHE A 54 0.14 -0.21 6.03
N GLY A 55 -1.06 0.25 5.65
CA GLY A 55 -1.34 1.57 5.09
C GLY A 55 -0.82 2.71 5.95
N PHE A 56 -1.37 2.80 7.15
CA PHE A 56 -1.17 3.88 8.10
C PHE A 56 0.29 4.01 8.55
N LEU A 57 0.90 2.92 9.04
CA LEU A 57 2.28 2.96 9.52
C LEU A 57 3.27 3.15 8.37
N GLY A 58 2.95 2.63 7.18
CA GLY A 58 3.76 2.85 5.99
C GLY A 58 3.97 4.34 5.71
N ILE A 59 2.93 5.16 5.86
CA ILE A 59 3.01 6.62 5.74
C ILE A 59 3.68 7.24 6.96
N VAL A 60 3.17 7.00 8.17
CA VAL A 60 3.64 7.67 9.40
C VAL A 60 5.15 7.50 9.60
N LEU A 61 5.67 6.28 9.42
CA LEU A 61 7.08 6.00 9.61
C LEU A 61 7.94 6.56 8.47
N TYR A 62 7.41 6.62 7.25
CA TYR A 62 8.14 7.17 6.11
C TYR A 62 8.32 8.68 6.27
N ASP A 63 7.25 9.37 6.61
CA ASP A 63 7.26 10.81 6.86
C ASP A 63 8.16 11.14 8.06
N ALA A 64 8.14 10.31 9.12
CA ALA A 64 9.02 10.47 10.28
C ALA A 64 10.51 10.52 9.92
N ILE A 65 10.94 9.77 8.89
CA ILE A 65 12.34 9.69 8.45
C ILE A 65 12.68 10.71 7.38
N THR A 66 11.71 11.15 6.58
CA THR A 66 11.95 11.95 5.38
C THR A 66 11.58 13.43 5.56
N SER A 67 10.29 13.74 5.60
CA SER A 67 9.77 15.12 5.60
C SER A 67 9.37 15.66 6.98
N GLY A 68 9.37 14.80 8.00
CA GLY A 68 8.76 15.09 9.30
C GLY A 68 7.23 14.95 9.27
N TRP A 69 6.60 15.17 10.43
CA TRP A 69 5.15 15.06 10.59
C TRP A 69 4.44 16.37 10.28
N GLY A 70 3.29 16.27 9.58
CA GLY A 70 2.42 17.42 9.33
C GLY A 70 1.00 17.01 8.93
N VAL A 71 0.23 17.99 8.45
CA VAL A 71 -1.15 17.76 7.95
C VAL A 71 -1.16 16.69 6.85
N TRP A 72 -0.13 16.70 6.00
CA TRP A 72 0.04 15.69 4.96
C TRP A 72 0.11 14.29 5.56
N THR A 73 0.94 14.06 6.58
CA THR A 73 1.08 12.78 7.28
C THR A 73 -0.25 12.31 7.86
N VAL A 74 -1.00 13.20 8.52
CA VAL A 74 -2.29 12.86 9.14
C VAL A 74 -3.29 12.42 8.08
N VAL A 75 -3.50 13.23 7.04
CA VAL A 75 -4.50 12.94 6.01
C VAL A 75 -4.13 11.72 5.19
N THR A 76 -2.88 11.62 4.73
CA THR A 76 -2.43 10.51 3.88
C THR A 76 -2.34 9.19 4.62
N SER A 77 -1.90 9.17 5.89
CA SER A 77 -1.84 7.94 6.68
C SER A 77 -3.23 7.37 6.97
N ILE A 78 -4.20 8.23 7.31
CA ILE A 78 -5.58 7.82 7.50
C ILE A 78 -6.18 7.36 6.17
N ALA A 79 -5.99 8.10 5.08
CA ALA A 79 -6.50 7.72 3.76
C ALA A 79 -5.95 6.36 3.29
N TYR A 80 -4.65 6.11 3.43
CA TYR A 80 -4.06 4.81 3.10
C TYR A 80 -4.52 3.69 4.05
N GLY A 81 -4.66 3.97 5.34
CA GLY A 81 -5.20 3.01 6.30
C GLY A 81 -6.64 2.60 5.92
N LEU A 82 -7.49 3.57 5.62
CA LEU A 82 -8.87 3.35 5.16
C LEU A 82 -8.94 2.63 3.82
N LEU A 83 -8.02 2.94 2.88
CA LEU A 83 -7.87 2.16 1.64
C LEU A 83 -7.56 0.69 1.93
N GLY A 84 -6.71 0.41 2.92
CA GLY A 84 -6.44 -0.97 3.35
C GLY A 84 -7.69 -1.68 3.88
N ILE A 85 -8.51 -0.99 4.67
CA ILE A 85 -9.80 -1.52 5.14
C ILE A 85 -10.74 -1.78 3.95
N TRP A 86 -10.85 -0.83 3.02
CA TRP A 86 -11.67 -1.01 1.83
C TRP A 86 -11.18 -2.17 0.96
N ALA A 87 -9.86 -2.32 0.79
CA ALA A 87 -9.27 -3.44 0.07
C ALA A 87 -9.70 -4.78 0.70
N HIS A 88 -9.64 -4.88 2.03
CA HIS A 88 -10.10 -6.08 2.72
C HIS A 88 -11.56 -6.41 2.39
N PHE A 89 -12.46 -5.42 2.49
CA PHE A 89 -13.87 -5.64 2.16
C PHE A 89 -14.13 -5.91 0.68
N TYR A 90 -13.30 -5.38 -0.22
CA TYR A 90 -13.41 -5.62 -1.65
C TYR A 90 -12.95 -7.04 -2.01
N PHE A 91 -11.82 -7.50 -1.46
CA PHE A 91 -11.19 -8.79 -1.81
C PHE A 91 -11.62 -9.96 -0.92
N LYS A 92 -12.30 -9.73 0.21
CA LYS A 92 -12.86 -10.84 1.03
C LYS A 92 -13.91 -11.65 0.26
N SER A 93 -14.68 -10.99 -0.62
CA SER A 93 -15.77 -11.59 -1.39
C SER A 93 -15.50 -11.66 -2.89
N ARG A 94 -14.27 -11.34 -3.32
CA ARG A 94 -13.88 -11.35 -4.74
C ARG A 94 -12.61 -12.15 -4.94
N GLU A 95 -12.49 -12.79 -6.08
CA GLU A 95 -11.25 -13.47 -6.47
C GLU A 95 -10.10 -12.48 -6.64
N ALA A 96 -8.89 -12.91 -6.28
CA ALA A 96 -7.68 -12.10 -6.38
C ALA A 96 -7.08 -12.20 -7.78
N THR A 97 -7.85 -11.78 -8.79
CA THR A 97 -7.44 -11.77 -10.20
C THR A 97 -6.75 -10.47 -10.57
N ARG A 98 -5.96 -10.49 -11.65
CA ARG A 98 -5.32 -9.28 -12.21
C ARG A 98 -6.33 -8.16 -12.46
N GLY A 99 -7.48 -8.50 -13.06
CA GLY A 99 -8.55 -7.55 -13.34
C GLY A 99 -9.10 -6.89 -12.07
N ASN A 100 -9.39 -7.68 -11.03
CA ASN A 100 -9.88 -7.14 -9.76
C ASN A 100 -8.84 -6.25 -9.04
N PHE A 101 -7.55 -6.59 -9.13
CA PHE A 101 -6.48 -5.71 -8.63
C PHE A 101 -6.42 -4.38 -9.39
N VAL A 102 -6.50 -4.41 -10.71
CA VAL A 102 -6.49 -3.18 -11.52
C VAL A 102 -7.73 -2.33 -11.26
N ILE A 103 -8.92 -2.93 -11.23
CA ILE A 103 -10.18 -2.24 -10.94
C ILE A 103 -10.12 -1.57 -9.56
N PHE A 104 -9.74 -2.32 -8.52
CA PHE A 104 -9.60 -1.72 -7.19
C PHE A 104 -8.52 -0.64 -7.17
N GLY A 105 -7.38 -0.87 -7.82
CA GLY A 105 -6.31 0.11 -7.92
C GLY A 105 -6.77 1.44 -8.51
N ILE A 106 -7.54 1.41 -9.61
CA ILE A 106 -8.08 2.62 -10.26
C ILE A 106 -8.99 3.38 -9.30
N PHE A 107 -10.02 2.72 -8.75
CA PHE A 107 -10.97 3.39 -7.88
C PHE A 107 -10.34 3.82 -6.54
N GLY A 108 -9.42 3.01 -6.01
CA GLY A 108 -8.62 3.32 -4.82
C GLY A 108 -7.77 4.57 -5.01
N THR A 109 -7.11 4.68 -6.15
CA THR A 109 -6.29 5.85 -6.50
C THR A 109 -7.14 7.11 -6.61
N ILE A 110 -8.25 7.05 -7.34
CA ILE A 110 -9.16 8.20 -7.51
C ILE A 110 -9.70 8.65 -6.15
N ALA A 111 -10.11 7.71 -5.30
CA ALA A 111 -10.62 8.04 -3.97
C ALA A 111 -9.54 8.67 -3.08
N TYR A 112 -8.33 8.10 -3.06
CA TYR A 112 -7.21 8.64 -2.31
C TYR A 112 -6.87 10.06 -2.77
N ASP A 113 -6.73 10.25 -4.07
CA ASP A 113 -6.39 11.52 -4.68
C ASP A 113 -7.45 12.58 -4.43
N ALA A 114 -8.73 12.22 -4.51
CA ALA A 114 -9.83 13.11 -4.17
C ALA A 114 -9.75 13.57 -2.70
N VAL A 115 -9.41 12.68 -1.77
CA VAL A 115 -9.23 13.03 -0.35
C VAL A 115 -7.99 13.91 -0.17
N THR A 116 -6.86 13.59 -0.77
CA THR A 116 -5.62 14.35 -0.59
C THR A 116 -5.66 15.71 -1.28
N MET A 117 -6.39 15.83 -2.40
CA MET A 117 -6.63 17.11 -3.08
C MET A 117 -7.27 18.13 -2.12
N MET A 118 -8.13 17.67 -1.20
CA MET A 118 -8.82 18.53 -0.25
C MET A 118 -7.88 19.19 0.78
N ILE A 119 -6.63 18.75 0.90
CA ILE A 119 -5.65 19.37 1.81
C ILE A 119 -5.46 20.86 1.44
N GLY A 120 -5.31 21.18 0.15
CA GLY A 120 -5.17 22.55 -0.32
C GLY A 120 -6.38 23.44 0.04
N PRO A 121 -7.60 23.08 -0.38
CA PRO A 121 -8.81 23.82 -0.05
C PRO A 121 -9.09 23.95 1.44
N LEU A 122 -8.91 22.87 2.22
CA LEU A 122 -9.27 22.87 3.65
C LEU A 122 -8.26 23.60 4.53
N PHE A 123 -6.96 23.48 4.23
CA PHE A 123 -5.91 24.00 5.13
C PHE A 123 -5.17 25.22 4.58
N ASN A 124 -5.25 25.49 3.28
CA ASN A 124 -4.54 26.60 2.63
C ASN A 124 -5.48 27.56 1.88
N ALA A 125 -6.80 27.43 2.07
CA ALA A 125 -7.83 28.21 1.37
C ALA A 125 -7.67 28.25 -0.16
N GLN A 126 -7.05 27.21 -0.73
CA GLN A 126 -6.88 27.10 -2.18
C GLN A 126 -8.25 26.94 -2.85
N PRO A 127 -8.56 27.69 -3.92
CA PRO A 127 -9.81 27.49 -4.64
C PRO A 127 -9.93 26.04 -5.14
N LEU A 128 -11.10 25.42 -4.94
CA LEU A 128 -11.34 24.03 -5.32
C LEU A 128 -11.05 23.76 -6.80
N ALA A 129 -11.40 24.69 -7.68
CA ALA A 129 -11.13 24.59 -9.12
C ALA A 129 -9.62 24.53 -9.42
N VAL A 130 -8.79 25.30 -8.70
CA VAL A 130 -7.33 25.29 -8.88
C VAL A 130 -6.74 23.99 -8.36
N ALA A 131 -7.20 23.52 -7.19
CA ALA A 131 -6.79 22.22 -6.66
C ALA A 131 -7.14 21.08 -7.63
N LEU A 132 -8.36 21.08 -8.18
CA LEU A 132 -8.80 20.08 -9.14
C LEU A 132 -7.99 20.09 -10.44
N LEU A 133 -7.72 21.28 -11.00
CA LEU A 133 -6.90 21.40 -12.22
C LEU A 133 -5.47 20.87 -12.01
N GLY A 134 -4.87 21.12 -10.85
CA GLY A 134 -3.56 20.55 -10.49
C GLY A 134 -3.63 19.05 -10.21
N GLN A 135 -4.75 18.56 -9.70
CA GLN A 135 -4.94 17.15 -9.36
C GLN A 135 -5.04 16.26 -10.61
N ILE A 136 -5.63 16.72 -11.71
CA ILE A 136 -5.81 15.92 -12.94
C ILE A 136 -4.48 15.30 -13.44
N PRO A 137 -3.42 16.08 -13.75
CA PRO A 137 -2.16 15.49 -14.22
C PRO A 137 -1.51 14.60 -13.15
N PHE A 138 -1.65 14.96 -11.87
CA PHE A 138 -1.12 14.16 -10.76
C PHE A 138 -1.80 12.78 -10.67
N THR A 139 -3.14 12.75 -10.77
CA THR A 139 -3.93 11.51 -10.74
C THR A 139 -3.67 10.63 -11.96
N LEU A 140 -3.43 11.20 -13.13
CA LEU A 140 -3.04 10.41 -14.30
C LEU A 140 -1.71 9.67 -14.09
N MET A 141 -0.72 10.34 -13.48
CA MET A 141 0.56 9.70 -13.13
C MET A 141 0.39 8.60 -12.07
N HIS A 142 -0.42 8.85 -11.04
CA HIS A 142 -0.75 7.83 -10.04
C HIS A 142 -1.47 6.63 -10.64
N LEU A 143 -2.44 6.86 -11.51
CA LEU A 143 -3.19 5.81 -12.16
C LEU A 143 -2.27 4.94 -13.03
N LEU A 144 -1.35 5.55 -13.77
CA LEU A 144 -0.36 4.80 -14.55
C LEU A 144 0.46 3.86 -13.65
N GLY A 145 1.05 4.40 -12.58
CA GLY A 145 1.84 3.58 -11.64
C GLY A 145 0.99 2.49 -11.00
N THR A 146 -0.20 2.84 -10.53
CA THR A 146 -1.12 1.89 -9.88
C THR A 146 -1.54 0.78 -10.83
N VAL A 147 -1.92 1.08 -12.07
CA VAL A 147 -2.32 0.07 -13.05
C VAL A 147 -1.16 -0.88 -13.34
N VAL A 148 0.06 -0.35 -13.54
CA VAL A 148 1.25 -1.17 -13.79
C VAL A 148 1.55 -2.10 -12.60
N PHE A 149 1.63 -1.56 -11.38
CA PHE A 149 1.90 -2.38 -10.20
C PHE A 149 0.75 -3.34 -9.87
N ALA A 150 -0.50 -2.93 -10.05
CA ALA A 150 -1.67 -3.77 -9.82
C ALA A 150 -1.74 -4.96 -10.79
N ALA A 151 -1.42 -4.73 -12.07
CA ALA A 151 -1.45 -5.76 -13.09
C ALA A 151 -0.27 -6.74 -12.96
N LEU A 152 0.92 -6.24 -12.62
CA LEU A 152 2.16 -7.02 -12.66
C LEU A 152 2.59 -7.54 -11.29
N VAL A 153 2.52 -6.71 -10.25
CA VAL A 153 3.12 -7.00 -8.93
C VAL A 153 2.11 -7.61 -7.96
N SER A 154 0.89 -7.07 -7.84
CA SER A 154 -0.14 -7.62 -6.94
C SER A 154 -0.39 -9.13 -7.09
N PRO A 155 -0.45 -9.70 -8.32
CA PRO A 155 -0.67 -11.14 -8.49
C PRO A 155 0.52 -11.97 -8.00
N LEU A 156 1.74 -11.46 -8.15
CA LEU A 156 2.96 -12.13 -7.68
C LEU A 156 3.00 -12.12 -6.14
N ILE A 157 2.69 -10.97 -5.54
CA ILE A 157 2.58 -10.84 -4.09
C ILE A 157 1.47 -11.76 -3.56
N TYR A 158 0.31 -11.81 -4.23
CA TYR A 158 -0.78 -12.71 -3.83
C TYR A 158 -0.35 -14.17 -3.81
N ARG A 159 0.33 -14.65 -4.86
CA ARG A 159 0.89 -16.00 -4.92
C ARG A 159 1.86 -16.25 -3.77
N TRP A 160 2.77 -15.31 -3.52
CA TRP A 160 3.75 -15.42 -2.44
C TRP A 160 3.11 -15.44 -1.05
N ILE A 161 2.19 -14.55 -0.73
CA ILE A 161 1.67 -14.46 0.63
C ILE A 161 0.47 -15.37 0.88
N VAL A 162 -0.42 -15.58 -0.09
CA VAL A 162 -1.67 -16.35 0.14
C VAL A 162 -1.51 -17.80 -0.30
N GLN A 163 -0.86 -18.04 -1.44
CA GLN A 163 -0.80 -19.39 -2.03
C GLN A 163 0.43 -20.20 -1.61
N SER A 164 1.46 -19.58 -1.00
CA SER A 164 2.58 -20.33 -0.41
C SER A 164 2.48 -20.34 1.12
N GLU A 165 2.41 -21.53 1.71
CA GLU A 165 2.34 -21.67 3.18
C GLU A 165 3.72 -21.66 3.84
N ALA A 166 4.79 -21.98 3.12
CA ALA A 166 6.09 -22.23 3.72
C ALA A 166 7.18 -21.26 3.23
N LEU A 167 7.78 -20.51 4.16
CA LEU A 167 9.18 -20.13 4.09
C LEU A 167 9.93 -21.27 4.80
N GLU A 168 10.18 -22.37 4.09
CA GLU A 168 11.04 -23.44 4.63
C GLU A 168 12.48 -22.94 4.65
N ILE A 169 12.86 -22.28 5.74
CA ILE A 169 14.27 -22.10 6.07
C ILE A 169 14.69 -23.40 6.76
N SER A 170 14.97 -24.43 5.97
CA SER A 170 15.60 -25.65 6.47
C SER A 170 17.08 -25.36 6.72
N LEU A 171 17.41 -24.89 7.93
CA LEU A 171 18.77 -25.00 8.46
C LEU A 171 18.94 -26.42 8.99
N SER A 172 19.00 -27.40 8.08
CA SER A 172 19.51 -28.71 8.46
C SER A 172 21.03 -28.60 8.54
N PRO A 173 21.66 -28.77 9.73
CA PRO A 173 23.09 -29.03 9.74
C PRO A 173 23.25 -30.40 9.07
N ARG A 174 23.91 -30.41 7.90
CA ARG A 174 24.42 -31.67 7.34
C ARG A 174 25.25 -32.32 8.43
N ARG A 175 24.71 -33.36 9.08
CA ARG A 175 25.52 -34.27 9.88
C ARG A 175 26.39 -35.01 8.87
N ALA A 176 27.67 -34.66 8.85
CA ALA A 176 28.72 -35.47 8.26
C ALA A 176 28.96 -36.70 9.14
#